data_AF-A0A8T6BS97-F1
#
_entry.id   AF-A0A8T6BS97-F1
#
_cell.length_a   1.000
_cell.length_b   1.000
_cell.length_c   1.000
_cell.angle_alpha   90.00
_cell.angle_beta   90.00
_cell.angle_gamma   90.00
#
_symmetry.space_group_name_H-M   'P 1'
#
loop_
_entity.id
_entity.type
_entity.pdbx_description
1 polymer ?
#
loop_
_entity_poly.entity_id
_entity_poly.type
_entity_poly.pdbx_seq_one_letter_code
_entity_poly.pdbx_strand_id
1 'polypeptide(L)' 'DGLADMLADSDVGASKGGLFDDSKTLSKLIGRPTTTLAESVSHLFNVNK' A
#
# COMPACT_ATOMS: atom_id res chain seq x y z
N ASP A 1 12.06 -23.76 4.97
CA ASP A 1 10.85 -24.11 4.19
C ASP A 1 9.67 -23.20 4.53
N GLY A 2 9.26 -23.04 5.78
CA GLY A 2 8.06 -22.23 6.10
C GLY A 2 8.05 -20.73 5.74
N LEU A 3 9.20 -20.04 5.65
CA LEU A 3 9.21 -18.61 5.26
C LEU A 3 8.89 -18.40 3.76
N ALA A 4 9.35 -19.30 2.90
CA ALA A 4 9.09 -19.20 1.47
C ALA A 4 7.60 -19.43 1.18
N ASP A 5 7.02 -20.44 1.83
CA ASP A 5 5.59 -20.74 1.73
C ASP A 5 4.73 -19.57 2.24
N MET A 6 5.11 -18.96 3.37
CA MET A 6 4.41 -17.77 3.90
C MET A 6 4.43 -16.59 2.92
N LEU A 7 5.56 -16.33 2.25
CA LEU A 7 5.67 -15.26 1.26
C LEU A 7 4.85 -15.57 0.00
N ALA A 8 4.86 -16.82 -0.47
CA ALA A 8 4.06 -17.25 -1.62
C ALA A 8 2.56 -17.12 -1.34
N ASP A 9 2.10 -17.54 -0.16
CA ASP A 9 0.70 -17.38 0.25
C ASP A 9 0.31 -15.90 0.37
N SER A 10 1.21 -15.05 0.87
CA SER A 10 0.97 -13.59 0.93
C SER A 10 0.82 -12.97 -0.47
N ASP A 11 1.64 -13.38 -1.44
CA ASP A 11 1.56 -12.91 -2.83
C ASP A 11 0.23 -13.34 -3.49
N VAL A 12 -0.14 -14.62 -3.31
CA VAL A 12 -1.44 -15.14 -3.76
C VAL A 12 -2.59 -14.36 -3.11
N GLY A 13 -2.53 -14.08 -1.81
CA GLY A 13 -3.52 -13.28 -1.09
C GLY A 13 -3.65 -11.87 -1.65
N ALA A 14 -2.52 -11.20 -1.91
CA ALA A 14 -2.50 -9.87 -2.52
C ALA A 14 -3.13 -9.87 -3.92
N SER A 15 -2.83 -10.87 -4.76
CA SER A 15 -3.41 -11.02 -6.10
C SER A 15 -4.93 -11.23 -6.09
N LYS A 16 -5.46 -11.81 -5.01
CA LYS A 16 -6.89 -12.02 -4.77
C LYS A 16 -7.59 -10.83 -4.10
N GLY A 17 -6.89 -9.70 -3.96
CA GLY A 17 -7.45 -8.48 -3.39
C GLY A 17 -7.25 -8.30 -1.88
N GLY A 18 -6.38 -9.10 -1.24
CA GLY A 18 -6.12 -9.00 0.21
C GLY A 18 -5.50 -7.66 0.67
N LEU A 19 -5.02 -6.83 -0.27
CA LEU A 19 -4.53 -5.47 0.00
C LEU A 19 -5.53 -4.37 -0.40
N PHE A 20 -6.69 -4.72 -0.94
CA PHE A 20 -7.70 -3.75 -1.33
C PHE A 20 -8.63 -3.43 -0.15
N ASP A 21 -8.75 -2.15 0.17
CA ASP A 21 -9.75 -1.60 1.11
C ASP A 21 -10.18 -0.21 0.61
N ASP A 22 -11.49 0.00 0.47
CA ASP A 22 -12.08 1.28 0.06
C ASP A 22 -12.91 1.94 1.18
N SER A 23 -12.88 1.39 2.40
CA SER A 23 -13.64 1.87 3.57
C SER A 23 -13.34 3.32 3.96
N LYS A 24 -12.17 3.83 3.51
CA LYS A 24 -11.61 5.13 3.87
C LYS A 24 -11.35 5.28 5.38
N THR A 25 -11.25 4.18 6.13
CA THR A 25 -11.04 4.17 7.58
C THR A 25 -9.85 5.03 7.99
N LEU A 26 -8.71 4.90 7.31
CA LEU A 26 -7.51 5.66 7.62
C LEU A 26 -7.71 7.17 7.43
N SER A 27 -8.29 7.62 6.31
CA SER A 27 -8.54 9.04 6.06
C SER A 27 -9.46 9.68 7.10
N LYS A 28 -10.49 8.95 7.54
CA LYS A 28 -11.40 9.38 8.62
C LYS A 28 -10.63 9.51 9.94
N LEU A 29 -9.78 8.53 10.26
CA LEU A 29 -8.98 8.52 11.49
C LEU A 29 -8.00 9.68 11.56
N ILE A 30 -7.33 10.02 10.45
CA ILE A 30 -6.30 11.07 10.43
C ILE A 30 -6.82 12.46 10.06
N GLY A 31 -8.12 12.61 9.76
CA GLY A 31 -8.75 13.91 9.45
C GLY A 31 -8.31 14.56 8.13
N ARG A 32 -7.66 13.82 7.22
CA ARG A 32 -7.21 14.28 5.90
C ARG A 32 -7.22 13.14 4.88
N PRO A 33 -7.21 13.42 3.57
CA PRO A 33 -6.96 12.40 2.55
C PRO A 33 -5.65 11.64 2.82
N THR A 34 -5.61 10.36 2.48
CA THR A 34 -4.38 9.56 2.47
C THR A 34 -3.45 10.06 1.37
N THR A 35 -2.14 9.92 1.58
CA THR A 35 -1.15 10.24 0.54
C THR A 35 -1.38 9.35 -0.67
N THR A 36 -1.50 9.97 -1.83
CA THR A 36 -1.73 9.26 -3.10
C THR A 36 -0.44 8.61 -3.59
N LEU A 37 -0.58 7.64 -4.52
CA LEU A 37 0.58 7.08 -5.21
C LEU A 37 1.32 8.15 -6.02
N ALA A 38 0.59 9.07 -6.67
CA ALA A 38 1.18 10.14 -7.47
C ALA A 38 2.05 11.08 -6.63
N GLU A 39 1.58 11.49 -5.44
CA GLU A 39 2.39 12.29 -4.51
C GLU A 39 3.63 11.52 -4.06
N SER A 40 3.47 10.24 -3.69
CA SER A 40 4.59 9.39 -3.27
C SER A 40 5.65 9.24 -4.36
N VAL A 41 5.24 9.07 -5.62
CA VAL A 41 6.12 8.98 -6.79
C VAL A 41 6.79 10.32 -7.09
N SER A 42 6.08 11.44 -6.94
CA SER A 42 6.65 12.79 -7.09
C SER A 42 7.85 13.01 -6.15
N HIS A 43 7.78 12.51 -4.91
CA HIS A 43 8.89 12.61 -3.97
C HIS A 43 10.18 11.95 -4.47
N LEU A 44 10.12 10.88 -5.27
CA LEU A 44 11.32 10.22 -5.80
C LEU A 44 12.14 11.11 -6.76
N PHE A 45 11.47 12.03 -7.46
CA PHE A 45 12.11 12.92 -8.43
C PHE A 45 12.46 14.29 -7.84
N ASN A 46 11.84 14.65 -6.72
CA ASN A 46 12.01 15.97 -6.11
C ASN A 46 13.15 16.03 -5.09
N VAL A 47 13.78 14.91 -4.72
CA VAL A 47 14.95 14.88 -3.80
C VAL A 47 16.22 15.46 -4.46
N ASN A 48 16.25 15.56 -5.79
CA ASN A 48 17.42 16.01 -6.56
C ASN A 48 17.25 17.39 -7.21
N LYS A 49 16.33 18.22 -6.71
CA LYS A 49 16.18 19.64 -7.09
C LYS A 49 16.72 20.56 -6.01
#